data_AF-A0A1H0JRA1-F1
#
_entry.id   AF-A0A1H0JRA1-F1
#
_cell.length_a   1.000
_cell.length_b   1.000
_cell.length_c   1.000
_cell.angle_alpha   90.00
_cell.angle_beta   90.00
_cell.angle_gamma   90.00
#
_symmetry.space_group_name_H-M   'P 1'
#
loop_
_entity.id
_entity.type
_entity.pdbx_description
1 polymer ?
#
loop_
_entity_poly.entity_id
_entity_poly.type
_entity_poly.pdbx_seq_one_letter_code
_entity_poly.pdbx_strand_id
1 'polypeptide(L)' 'MVNPKFKKGPKLFSLARKKALMLDIPQEKGIKLAELIERIQEKEGNVPCFRKRDFCSEMRCCWQASCSAQMVPMVD' A
#
# COMPACT_ATOMS: atom_id res chain seq x y z
N MET A 1 0.83 16.17 13.56
CA MET A 1 1.94 15.21 13.37
C MET A 1 1.35 13.83 13.11
N VAL A 2 1.28 13.38 11.85
CA VAL A 2 0.86 12.01 11.55
C VAL A 2 2.02 11.12 11.94
N ASN A 3 1.95 10.51 13.13
CA ASN A 3 2.86 9.43 13.51
C ASN A 3 2.53 8.26 12.57
N PRO A 4 3.33 7.96 11.52
CA PRO A 4 3.03 6.86 10.64
C PRO A 4 3.50 5.61 11.39
N LYS A 5 2.72 5.18 12.37
CA LYS A 5 2.99 3.93 13.09
C LYS A 5 3.02 2.84 12.03
N PHE A 6 4.21 2.34 11.72
CA PHE A 6 4.47 1.21 10.84
C PHE A 6 3.51 0.10 11.21
N LYS A 7 2.45 -0.10 10.41
CA LYS A 7 1.56 -1.23 10.63
C LYS A 7 2.23 -2.44 9.96
N LYS A 8 2.42 -3.50 10.73
CA LYS A 8 2.90 -4.80 10.27
C LYS A 8 1.90 -5.88 10.69
N GLY A 9 1.97 -7.04 10.04
CA GLY A 9 1.14 -8.19 10.39
C GLY A 9 -0.37 -7.90 10.35
N PRO A 10 -1.17 -8.45 11.29
CA PRO A 10 -2.63 -8.35 11.25
C PRO A 10 -3.18 -6.91 11.19
N LYS A 11 -2.54 -5.95 11.88
CA LYS A 11 -2.97 -4.55 11.91
C LYS A 11 -2.86 -3.85 10.56
N LEU A 12 -1.87 -4.25 9.74
CA LEU A 12 -1.73 -3.76 8.38
C LEU A 12 -2.84 -4.32 7.50
N PHE A 13 -3.19 -5.60 7.68
CA PHE A 13 -4.24 -6.21 6.88
C PHE A 13 -5.62 -5.65 7.20
N SER A 14 -5.94 -5.41 8.48
CA SER A 14 -7.17 -4.70 8.84
C SER A 14 -7.26 -3.30 8.22
N LEU A 15 -6.12 -2.59 8.11
CA LEU A 15 -6.08 -1.28 7.44
C LEU A 15 -6.36 -1.41 5.94
N ALA A 16 -5.71 -2.36 5.26
CA ALA A 16 -5.94 -2.64 3.84
C ALA A 16 -7.40 -3.00 3.56
N ARG A 17 -8.00 -3.87 4.37
CA ARG A 17 -9.42 -4.22 4.25
C ARG A 17 -10.35 -3.04 4.42
N LYS A 18 -10.13 -2.20 5.44
CA LYS A 18 -10.94 -0.99 5.65
C LYS A 18 -10.85 -0.06 4.43
N LYS A 19 -9.66 0.09 3.86
CA LYS A 19 -9.43 0.98 2.72
C LYS A 19 -10.00 0.41 1.42
N ALA A 20 -9.91 -0.90 1.21
CA ALA A 20 -10.57 -1.58 0.10
C ALA A 20 -12.10 -1.38 0.11
N LEU A 21 -12.75 -1.47 1.29
CA LEU A 21 -14.18 -1.17 1.42
C LEU A 21 -14.53 0.26 1.00
N MET A 22 -13.71 1.24 1.38
CA MET A 22 -13.95 2.66 1.02
C MET A 22 -13.75 2.96 -0.47
N LEU A 23 -13.12 2.04 -1.21
CA LEU A 23 -12.77 2.18 -2.62
C LEU A 23 -13.54 1.20 -3.51
N ASP A 24 -14.54 0.50 -2.94
CA ASP A 24 -15.33 -0.54 -3.60
C ASP A 24 -14.48 -1.64 -4.25
N ILE A 25 -13.38 -2.03 -3.59
CA ILE A 25 -12.50 -3.11 -4.05
C ILE A 25 -12.97 -4.44 -3.44
N PRO A 26 -13.28 -5.45 -4.27
CA PRO A 26 -13.69 -6.78 -3.80
C PRO A 26 -12.64 -7.44 -2.90
N GLN A 27 -13.11 -8.06 -1.82
CA GLN A 27 -12.29 -8.80 -0.86
C GLN A 27 -12.63 -10.29 -0.91
N GLU A 28 -12.06 -10.96 -1.90
CA GLU A 28 -12.25 -12.39 -2.10
C GLU A 28 -11.65 -13.22 -0.94
N LYS A 29 -12.24 -14.38 -0.68
CA LYS A 29 -11.75 -15.32 0.33
C LYS A 29 -10.32 -15.76 -0.05
N GLY A 30 -9.38 -15.56 0.88
CA GLY A 30 -7.98 -15.97 0.68
C GLY A 30 -7.08 -14.92 0.01
N ILE A 31 -7.59 -13.73 -0.32
CA ILE A 31 -6.77 -12.65 -0.88
C ILE A 31 -5.55 -12.35 0.00
N LYS A 32 -4.37 -12.25 -0.62
CA LYS A 32 -3.13 -11.94 0.10
C LYS A 32 -3.05 -10.44 0.38
N LEU A 33 -2.38 -10.08 1.47
CA LEU A 33 -2.19 -8.68 1.85
C LEU A 33 -1.56 -7.85 0.73
N ALA A 34 -0.49 -8.36 0.12
CA ALA A 34 0.24 -7.64 -0.92
C ALA A 34 -0.66 -7.38 -2.13
N GLU A 35 -1.35 -8.40 -2.59
CA GLU A 35 -2.32 -8.31 -3.68
C GLU A 35 -3.45 -7.30 -3.38
N LEU A 36 -4.01 -7.32 -2.16
CA LEU A 36 -5.05 -6.36 -1.78
C LEU A 36 -4.52 -4.92 -1.80
N ILE A 37 -3.30 -4.68 -1.32
CA ILE A 37 -2.69 -3.35 -1.34
C ILE A 37 -2.39 -2.91 -2.78
N GLU A 38 -1.94 -3.82 -3.65
CA GLU A 38 -1.70 -3.51 -5.06
C GLU A 38 -2.98 -3.06 -5.79
N ARG A 39 -4.11 -3.76 -5.58
CA ARG A 39 -5.42 -3.34 -6.09
C ARG A 39 -5.82 -1.96 -5.56
N ILE A 40 -5.51 -1.66 -4.30
CA ILE A 40 -5.74 -0.33 -3.73
C ILE A 40 -4.83 0.72 -4.38
N GLN A 41 -3.54 0.45 -4.56
CA GLN A 41 -2.61 1.37 -5.20
C GLN A 41 -3.07 1.76 -6.61
N GLU A 42 -3.52 0.77 -7.39
CA GLU A 42 -4.07 1.00 -8.73
C GLU A 42 -5.31 1.90 -8.69
N LYS A 43 -6.24 1.64 -7.77
CA LYS A 43 -7.45 2.48 -7.58
C LYS A 43 -7.13 3.89 -7.09
N GLU A 44 -6.02 4.07 -6.37
CA GLU A 44 -5.49 5.37 -5.94
C GLU A 44 -4.69 6.10 -7.04
N GLY A 45 -4.48 5.47 -8.21
CA GLY A 45 -3.69 6.02 -9.31
C GLY A 45 -2.18 5.91 -9.13
N ASN A 46 -1.70 5.09 -8.18
CA ASN A 46 -0.28 4.78 -8.01
C ASN A 46 0.10 3.49 -8.76
N VAL A 47 1.39 3.28 -9.00
CA VAL A 47 1.87 1.98 -9.49
C VAL A 47 1.63 0.86 -8.45
N PRO A 48 1.07 -0.31 -8.84
CA PRO A 48 0.81 -1.44 -7.94
C PRO A 48 2.09 -2.22 -7.59
N CYS A 49 2.95 -1.61 -6.78
CA CYS A 49 4.32 -2.09 -6.51
C CYS A 49 4.59 -2.51 -5.06
N PHE A 50 3.58 -2.69 -4.21
CA PHE A 50 3.79 -2.99 -2.79
C PHE A 50 4.73 -4.18 -2.57
N ARG A 51 5.92 -3.92 -2.01
CA ARG A 51 7.01 -4.90 -1.77
C ARG A 51 7.54 -5.62 -3.02
N LYS A 52 7.35 -5.04 -4.20
CA LYS A 52 7.85 -5.58 -5.50
C LYS A 52 9.09 -4.86 -6.02
N ARG A 53 9.54 -3.80 -5.36
CA ARG A 53 10.66 -2.95 -5.80
C ARG A 53 11.55 -2.59 -4.62
N ASP A 54 12.84 -2.47 -4.91
CA ASP A 54 13.83 -1.97 -3.95
C ASP A 54 13.75 -0.43 -3.83
N PHE A 55 13.43 0.24 -4.93
CA PHE A 55 13.29 1.70 -5.00
C PHE A 55 11.89 2.12 -5.46
N CYS A 56 11.34 3.18 -4.87
CA CYS A 56 10.00 3.67 -5.17
C CYS A 56 9.96 5.20 -5.20
N SER A 57 9.29 5.76 -6.22
CA SER A 57 9.12 7.20 -6.39
C SER A 57 7.70 7.69 -6.12
N GLU A 58 6.79 6.81 -5.70
CA GLU A 58 5.39 7.13 -5.39
C GLU A 58 5.27 7.91 -4.07
N MET A 59 5.69 9.17 -4.05
CA MET A 59 5.80 9.99 -2.83
C MET A 59 4.47 10.21 -2.10
N ARG A 60 3.33 10.00 -2.78
CA ARG A 60 1.98 10.11 -2.20
C ARG A 60 1.40 8.77 -1.76
N CYS A 61 2.08 7.66 -1.99
CA CYS A 61 1.61 6.33 -1.61
C CYS A 61 1.52 6.20 -0.08
N CYS A 62 0.31 5.95 0.45
CA CYS A 62 0.12 5.82 1.90
C CYS A 62 0.72 4.54 2.50
N TRP A 63 1.24 3.64 1.66
CA TRP A 63 1.78 2.34 2.04
C TRP A 63 3.29 2.34 2.26
N GLN A 64 3.99 3.46 2.03
CA GLN A 64 5.45 3.57 2.16
C GLN A 64 5.99 3.03 3.49
N ALA A 65 5.33 3.39 4.60
CA ALA A 65 5.66 2.90 5.94
C ALA A 65 5.48 1.38 6.13
N SER A 66 5.00 0.65 5.13
CA SER A 66 4.81 -0.81 5.19
C SER A 66 5.40 -1.55 3.98
N CYS A 67 5.94 -0.82 3.00
CA CYS A 67 6.35 -1.29 1.67
C CYS A 67 7.79 -1.82 1.62
N SER A 68 8.64 -1.45 2.59
CA SER A 68 10.08 -1.79 2.65
C SER A 68 10.96 -1.24 1.52
N ALA A 69 10.38 -0.63 0.47
CA ALA A 69 11.14 0.04 -0.58
C ALA A 69 11.82 1.32 -0.05
N GLN A 70 13.02 1.61 -0.55
CA GLN A 70 13.70 2.88 -0.37
C GLN A 70 13.03 3.94 -1.24
N MET A 71 12.60 5.05 -0.63
CA MET A 71 11.98 6.15 -1.38
C MET A 71 13.06 6.97 -2.10
N VAL A 72 12.87 7.19 -3.40
CA VAL A 72 13.73 8.02 -4.24
C VAL A 72 12.89 9.15 -4.85
N PRO A 73 13.26 10.42 -4.68
CA PRO A 73 12.56 11.51 -5.35
C PRO A 73 12.74 11.36 -6.87
N MET A 74 11.68 11.62 -7.64
CA MET A 74 11.83 11.78 -9.08
C MET A 74 12.68 13.04 -9.29
N VAL A 75 13.83 12.88 -9.92
CA VAL A 75 14.61 14.01 -10.43
C VAL A 75 14.14 14.21 -11.87
N ASP A 76 13.58 15.39 -12.14
CA ASP A 76 13.28 15.85 -13.49
C ASP A 76 14.57 16.18 -14.25
#